data_AF-A0A7R8HD05-F1
#
_entry.id   AF-A0A7R8HD05-F1
#
_cell.length_a   1.000
_cell.length_b   1.000
_cell.length_c   1.000
_cell.angle_alpha   90.00
_cell.angle_beta   90.00
_cell.angle_gamma   90.00
#
_symmetry.space_group_name_H-M   'P 1'
#
loop_
_entity.id
_entity.type
_entity.pdbx_description
1 polymer ?
#
loop_
_entity_poly.entity_id
_entity_poly.type
_entity_poly.pdbx_seq_one_letter_code
_entity_poly.pdbx_strand_id
1 'polypeptide(L)'
;MKRQSLQNKLLNLRIKAEIVVVPIADNQIPPKSMNDGKMVNQLLSFHSHETAVTFLCLPLPPKDEDDETYLRFIKDLTNELPPTVLVHGISPVISIFSTTL
;
A
#
# COMPACT_ATOMS: atom_id res chain seq x y z
N MET A 1 -9.73 12.60 -36.79
CA MET A 1 -9.20 11.22 -36.71
C MET A 1 -8.01 11.04 -35.76
N LYS A 2 -6.87 11.75 -35.90
CA LYS A 2 -5.66 11.51 -35.06
C LYS A 2 -5.86 11.64 -33.54
N ARG A 3 -6.65 12.64 -33.09
CA ARG A 3 -6.92 12.87 -31.64
C ARG A 3 -7.67 11.71 -30.98
N GLN A 4 -8.60 11.10 -31.71
CA GLN A 4 -9.44 10.00 -31.22
C GLN A 4 -8.65 8.68 -31.12
N SER A 5 -7.71 8.46 -32.05
CA SER A 5 -6.76 7.34 -31.96
C SER A 5 -5.86 7.44 -30.73
N LEU A 6 -5.36 8.65 -30.42
CA LEU A 6 -4.55 8.87 -29.22
C LEU A 6 -5.37 8.64 -27.94
N GLN A 7 -6.60 9.17 -27.88
CA GLN A 7 -7.48 8.97 -26.72
C GLN A 7 -7.75 7.49 -26.46
N ASN A 8 -8.05 6.70 -27.50
CA ASN A 8 -8.25 5.25 -27.36
C ASN A 8 -6.97 4.53 -26.88
N LYS A 9 -5.79 4.94 -27.37
CA LYS A 9 -4.52 4.38 -26.88
C LYS A 9 -4.26 4.72 -25.42
N LEU A 10 -4.53 5.96 -25.01
CA LEU A 10 -4.37 6.39 -23.61
C LEU A 10 -5.35 5.67 -22.68
N LEU A 11 -6.57 5.41 -23.12
CA LEU A 11 -7.54 4.61 -22.37
C LEU A 11 -7.06 3.17 -22.18
N ASN A 12 -6.49 2.56 -23.22
CA ASN A 12 -5.98 1.18 -23.15
C ASN A 12 -4.68 1.04 -22.34
N LEU A 13 -3.90 2.13 -22.22
CA LEU A 13 -2.67 2.17 -21.41
C LEU A 13 -2.93 2.45 -19.93
N ARG A 14 -4.14 2.90 -19.55
CA ARG A 14 -4.47 3.11 -18.14
C ARG A 14 -4.54 1.77 -17.43
N ILE A 15 -3.77 1.65 -16.36
CA ILE A 15 -3.93 0.58 -15.38
C ILE A 15 -5.29 0.79 -14.73
N LYS A 16 -6.20 -0.18 -14.87
CA LYS A 16 -7.46 -0.18 -14.14
C LYS A 16 -7.13 -0.31 -12.65
N ALA A 17 -7.60 0.63 -11.85
CA ALA A 17 -7.46 0.61 -10.41
C ALA A 17 -8.86 0.62 -9.78
N GLU A 18 -9.04 -0.20 -8.76
CA GLU A 18 -10.26 -0.25 -7.96
C GLU A 18 -9.89 0.08 -6.52
N ILE A 19 -10.68 0.95 -5.88
CA ILE A 19 -10.52 1.25 -4.46
C ILE A 19 -11.46 0.32 -3.71
N VAL A 20 -10.89 -0.68 -3.05
CA VAL A 20 -11.64 -1.59 -2.19
C VAL A 20 -11.50 -1.10 -0.75
N VAL A 21 -12.61 -0.62 -0.16
CA VAL A 21 -12.65 -0.29 1.26
C VAL A 21 -12.91 -1.59 2.02
N VAL A 22 -11.94 -2.02 2.82
CA VAL A 22 -12.06 -3.19 3.68
C VAL A 22 -12.59 -2.75 5.05
N PRO A 23 -13.81 -3.15 5.45
CA PRO A 23 -14.30 -2.90 6.80
C PRO A 23 -13.55 -3.82 7.77
N ILE A 24 -12.77 -3.23 8.66
CA ILE A 24 -12.12 -3.95 9.77
C ILE A 24 -13.10 -3.93 10.93
N ALA A 25 -13.57 -5.10 11.38
CA ALA A 25 -14.44 -5.18 12.54
C ALA A 25 -13.70 -4.75 13.82
N ASP A 26 -14.38 -4.17 14.81
CA ASP A 26 -13.72 -3.64 16.04
C ASP A 26 -12.90 -4.68 16.81
N ASN A 27 -13.23 -5.96 16.67
CA ASN A 27 -12.49 -7.09 17.24
C ASN A 27 -11.27 -7.54 16.39
N GLN A 28 -11.14 -6.99 15.19
CA GLN A 28 -10.02 -7.16 14.25
C GLN A 28 -9.14 -5.90 14.17
N ILE A 29 -9.61 -4.76 14.70
CA ILE A 29 -8.78 -3.57 14.86
C ILE A 29 -7.68 -3.94 15.84
N PRO A 30 -6.40 -3.93 15.42
CA PRO A 30 -5.32 -4.24 16.33
C PRO A 30 -5.42 -3.31 17.55
N PRO A 31 -5.23 -3.83 18.78
CA PRO A 31 -5.17 -2.97 19.95
C PRO A 31 -4.17 -1.84 19.67
N LYS A 32 -4.44 -0.64 20.18
CA LYS A 32 -3.74 0.64 19.92
C LYS A 32 -2.20 0.62 20.10
N SER A 33 -1.61 -0.51 20.46
CA SER A 33 -0.19 -0.82 20.33
C SER A 33 0.19 -0.91 18.85
N MET A 34 0.70 0.19 18.32
CA MET A 34 1.18 0.39 16.95
C MET A 34 2.46 -0.41 16.61
N ASN A 35 2.66 -1.58 17.23
CA ASN A 35 3.92 -2.33 17.19
C ASN A 35 3.77 -3.76 16.61
N ASP A 36 2.55 -4.25 16.38
CA ASP A 36 2.37 -5.61 15.89
C ASP A 36 2.29 -5.64 14.37
N GLY A 37 3.43 -5.43 13.70
CA GLY A 37 3.58 -5.53 12.23
C GLY A 37 2.97 -6.82 11.66
N LYS A 38 2.93 -7.89 12.45
CA LYS A 38 2.29 -9.18 12.12
C LYS A 38 0.78 -9.10 11.91
N MET A 39 0.05 -8.31 12.69
CA MET A 39 -1.41 -8.20 12.52
C MET A 39 -1.75 -7.46 11.23
N VAL A 40 -1.01 -6.38 10.94
CA VAL A 40 -1.15 -5.64 9.68
C VAL A 40 -0.77 -6.53 8.51
N ASN A 41 0.31 -7.30 8.64
CA ASN A 41 0.73 -8.27 7.64
C ASN A 41 -0.39 -9.29 7.33
N GLN A 42 -1.03 -9.88 8.34
CA GLN A 42 -2.12 -10.85 8.12
C GLN A 42 -3.26 -10.27 7.29
N LEU A 43 -3.65 -9.01 7.57
CA LEU A 43 -4.68 -8.33 6.80
C LEU A 43 -4.23 -8.07 5.36
N LEU A 44 -3.00 -7.58 5.18
CA LEU A 44 -2.43 -7.34 3.86
C LEU A 44 -2.38 -8.64 3.05
N SER A 45 -1.80 -9.70 3.60
CA SER A 45 -1.70 -11.01 2.97
C SER A 45 -3.06 -11.55 2.52
N PHE A 46 -4.09 -11.45 3.37
CA PHE A 46 -5.43 -11.91 3.01
C PHE A 46 -5.98 -11.18 1.77
N HIS A 47 -5.80 -9.87 1.68
CA HIS A 47 -6.34 -9.06 0.57
C HIS A 47 -5.42 -8.94 -0.64
N SER A 48 -4.12 -9.20 -0.50
CA SER A 48 -3.13 -8.96 -1.55
C SER A 48 -2.44 -10.21 -2.09
N HIS A 49 -2.81 -11.42 -1.67
CA HIS A 49 -2.13 -12.66 -2.07
C HIS A 49 -2.04 -12.91 -3.58
N GLU A 50 -3.00 -12.43 -4.37
CA GLU A 50 -3.00 -12.55 -5.85
C GLU A 50 -2.40 -11.34 -6.58
N THR A 51 -1.87 -10.35 -5.85
CA THR A 51 -1.30 -9.14 -6.47
C THR A 51 0.10 -9.39 -7.01
N ALA A 52 0.43 -8.78 -8.15
CA ALA A 52 1.78 -8.86 -8.72
C ALA A 52 2.82 -8.03 -7.95
N VAL A 53 2.38 -6.95 -7.28
CA VAL A 53 3.20 -6.04 -6.49
C VAL A 53 2.31 -5.30 -5.49
N THR A 54 2.83 -5.01 -4.31
CA THR A 54 2.18 -4.19 -3.28
C THR A 54 2.97 -2.92 -3.02
N PHE A 55 2.26 -1.81 -2.83
CA PHE A 55 2.85 -0.52 -2.44
C PHE A 55 2.32 -0.16 -1.06
N LEU A 56 3.23 0.04 -0.11
CA LEU A 56 2.90 0.36 1.28
C LEU A 56 3.62 1.65 1.69
N CYS A 57 3.04 2.41 2.60
CA CYS A 57 3.76 3.52 3.23
C CYS A 57 4.84 2.96 4.15
N LEU A 58 6.08 3.46 4.04
CA LEU A 58 7.16 3.12 4.97
C LEU A 58 6.86 3.77 6.33
N PRO A 59 6.68 2.98 7.41
CA PRO A 59 6.46 3.52 8.74
C PRO A 59 7.70 4.29 9.21
N LEU A 60 7.51 5.40 9.92
CA LEU A 60 8.62 6.13 10.52
C LEU A 60 9.19 5.32 11.71
N PRO A 61 10.52 5.27 11.87
CA PRO A 61 11.11 4.67 13.06
C PRO A 61 10.66 5.45 14.30
N PRO A 62 10.24 4.77 15.38
CA PRO A 62 9.96 5.41 16.65
C PRO A 62 11.21 6.12 17.19
N LYS A 63 11.03 7.28 17.84
CA LYS A 63 12.16 8.10 18.29
C LYS A 63 13.07 7.40 19.32
N ASP A 64 12.52 6.44 20.04
CA ASP A 64 13.14 5.79 21.19
C ASP A 64 13.45 4.29 20.95
N GLU A 65 13.25 3.79 19.72
CA GLU A 65 13.57 2.40 19.36
C GLU A 65 14.95 2.30 18.69
N ASP A 66 15.63 1.18 18.92
CA ASP A 66 16.87 0.86 18.20
C ASP A 66 16.60 0.41 16.75
N ASP A 67 17.61 0.56 15.90
CA ASP A 67 17.55 0.22 14.48
C ASP A 67 17.12 -1.24 14.25
N GLU A 68 17.55 -2.16 15.12
CA GLU A 68 17.25 -3.59 15.04
C GLU A 68 15.77 -3.88 15.28
N THR A 69 15.16 -3.20 16.25
CA THR A 69 13.74 -3.32 16.60
C THR A 69 12.88 -2.80 15.46
N TYR A 70 13.24 -1.66 14.88
CA TYR A 70 12.57 -1.13 13.70
C TYR A 70 12.70 -2.06 12.49
N LEU A 71 13.89 -2.59 12.20
CA LEU A 71 14.09 -3.52 11.09
C LEU A 71 13.33 -4.84 11.27
N ARG A 72 13.23 -5.35 12.51
CA ARG A 72 12.39 -6.51 12.83
C ARG A 72 10.92 -6.22 12.59
N PHE A 73 10.45 -5.05 12.99
CA PHE A 73 9.07 -4.62 12.73
C PHE A 73 8.79 -4.54 11.22
N ILE A 74 9.68 -3.93 10.43
CA ILE A 74 9.54 -3.88 8.97
C ILE A 74 9.51 -5.29 8.37
N LYS A 75 10.37 -6.19 8.85
CA LYS A 75 10.41 -7.59 8.41
C LYS A 75 9.10 -8.33 8.73
N ASP A 76 8.58 -8.17 9.95
CA ASP A 76 7.31 -8.76 10.37
C ASP A 76 6.13 -8.21 9.56
N LEU A 77 6.16 -6.92 9.22
CA LEU A 77 5.14 -6.27 8.39
C LEU A 77 5.14 -6.79 6.95
N THR A 78 6.30 -7.07 6.36
CA THR A 78 6.43 -7.48 4.95
C THR A 78 6.60 -8.98 4.75
N ASN A 79 6.57 -9.78 5.82
CA ASN A 79 6.79 -11.21 5.73
C ASN A 79 5.74 -11.88 4.84
N GLU A 80 6.16 -12.75 3.92
CA GLU A 80 5.25 -13.51 3.03
C GLU A 80 4.29 -12.66 2.16
N LEU A 81 4.52 -11.34 2.06
CA LEU A 81 3.82 -10.52 1.08
C LEU A 81 4.36 -10.77 -0.34
N PRO A 82 3.55 -10.47 -1.38
CA PRO A 82 4.06 -10.32 -2.73
C PRO A 82 5.19 -9.27 -2.79
N PRO A 83 5.90 -9.13 -3.93
CA PRO A 83 6.92 -8.10 -4.10
C PRO A 83 6.42 -6.74 -3.60
N THR A 84 7.01 -6.25 -2.50
CA THR A 84 6.52 -5.09 -1.75
C THR A 84 7.49 -3.93 -1.88
N VAL A 85 6.96 -2.76 -2.23
CA VAL A 85 7.70 -1.49 -2.22
C VAL A 85 7.19 -0.62 -1.07
N LEU A 86 8.06 -0.36 -0.09
CA LEU A 86 7.81 0.60 0.98
C LEU A 86 8.19 2.00 0.53
N VAL A 87 7.24 2.93 0.53
CA VAL A 87 7.39 4.29 0.00
C VAL A 87 7.28 5.30 1.14
N HIS A 88 8.26 6.18 1.27
CA HIS A 88 8.20 7.36 2.11
C HIS A 88 8.36 8.60 1.22
N GLY A 89 7.37 9.48 1.21
CA GLY A 89 7.45 10.76 0.51
C GLY A 89 7.91 11.88 1.44
N ILE A 90 8.82 12.73 0.95
CA ILE A 90 9.21 13.97 1.64
C ILE A 90 8.05 15.00 1.61
N SER A 91 7.18 14.92 0.60
CA SER A 91 5.98 15.75 0.44
C SER A 91 4.91 14.94 -0.29
N PRO A 92 3.60 15.12 0.02
CA PRO A 92 2.54 14.50 -0.76
C PRO A 92 2.56 15.07 -2.19
N VAL A 93 2.87 14.21 -3.16
CA VAL A 93 2.75 14.54 -4.58
C VAL A 93 1.50 13.84 -5.09
N ILE A 94 0.41 14.61 -5.24
CA ILE A 94 -0.79 14.15 -5.95
C ILE A 94 -0.72 14.72 -7.36
N SER A 95 -0.12 13.98 -8.28
CA SER A 95 -0.26 14.27 -9.71
C SER A 95 -1.67 13.86 -10.11
N ILE A 96 -2.57 14.85 -10.24
CA ILE A 96 -3.95 14.78 -10.78
C ILE A 96 -4.45 13.34 -11.03
N PHE A 97 -5.32 12.85 -10.15
CA PHE A 97 -6.21 11.74 -10.49
C PHE A 97 -7.06 12.22 -11.67
N SER A 98 -6.74 11.77 -12.90
CA SER A 98 -7.51 12.15 -14.07
C SER A 98 -8.80 11.34 -14.13
N THR A 99 -9.76 11.75 -13.31
CA THR A 99 -11.19 11.49 -13.46
C THR A 99 -11.73 12.48 -14.49
N THR A 100 -11.69 12.12 -15.76
CA THR A 100 -12.59 12.73 -16.74
C THR A 100 -13.70 11.73 -17.03
N LEU A 101 -14.92 12.22 -16.73
CA LEU A 101 -16.26 11.63 -16.86
C LEU A 101 -16.50 10.89 -18.20
#